data_AF-A0A5E4ZAM7-F1
#
_entry.id   AF-A0A5E4ZAM7-F1
#
_cell.length_a   1.000
_cell.length_b   1.000
_cell.length_c   1.000
_cell.angle_alpha   90.00
_cell.angle_beta   90.00
_cell.angle_gamma   90.00
#
_symmetry.space_group_name_H-M   'P 1'
#
loop_
_entity.id
_entity.type
_entity.pdbx_description
1 polymer ?
#
loop_
_entity_poly.entity_id
_entity_poly.type
_entity_poly.pdbx_seq_one_letter_code
_entity_poly.pdbx_strand_id
1 'polypeptide(L)'
;MAKPCNSRGRSGVANTLATSAKAVLIVTALSTLSACISMAPTYERPAAPIAGAWAPDAPTAPTASTSPATAASQPAATLSWGEYFADPQLRSLIETALANNRDLRVALSRVEQARAVYGIQRADLFPSLGVGASETRQRLPGDLSLTGNPYISSQYQVGLGLASWELDFWGRIRNLKDAALDDYLASDASRRALELSLITQVAQTWLSLREYDERLTLAQQTVDSRAESLRIFTRREQVGSTSKLDLTEVTTLWQQARALVTQLEQQRAVQAHALQVLVGAPIDTSPRALDRTVDDAALMRDLEPGLPSALLEDRPDIIAAEYQLRAAHANIGAARAAFFPQITLTGSVGTASSALDGLFKAGSAAWAFTPSINIPIFQGGRLVNNLDLAEARRVESVANYEKTIQGAFRDVADALSARHWLAQQVTILQATQDAQAERARLAKLRYDHGAAAFLEVLDAQRDLLAIEQQTVQTRRALLSARVSLYSALGGGSRLMPAADAPGGPFARTPRVIVPSTQSVTGTAATAPAQAVQ
;
A
#
# COMPACT_ATOMS: atom_id res chain seq x y z
N MET A 1 -56.70 -89.32 -3.52
CA MET A 1 -55.35 -89.48 -4.10
C MET A 1 -54.52 -88.24 -3.77
N ALA A 2 -53.20 -88.39 -3.75
CA ALA A 2 -52.23 -87.67 -2.89
C ALA A 2 -51.81 -86.23 -3.30
N LYS A 3 -51.50 -85.40 -2.27
CA LYS A 3 -50.42 -84.36 -2.02
C LYS A 3 -49.86 -83.45 -3.17
N PRO A 4 -49.08 -82.35 -2.92
CA PRO A 4 -49.19 -81.18 -1.99
C PRO A 4 -48.64 -79.80 -2.54
N CYS A 5 -48.72 -78.73 -1.71
CA CYS A 5 -47.81 -77.56 -1.48
C CYS A 5 -47.47 -76.38 -2.47
N ASN A 6 -47.54 -75.16 -1.89
CA ASN A 6 -46.79 -73.87 -2.11
C ASN A 6 -47.02 -73.05 -3.42
N SER A 7 -46.93 -71.71 -3.52
CA SER A 7 -46.51 -70.58 -2.65
C SER A 7 -47.06 -69.24 -3.23
N ARG A 8 -46.98 -68.13 -2.46
CA ARG A 8 -47.35 -66.75 -2.84
C ARG A 8 -46.32 -66.09 -3.78
N GLY A 9 -46.76 -65.23 -4.70
CA GLY A 9 -45.91 -64.31 -5.47
C GLY A 9 -46.55 -62.91 -5.65
N ARG A 10 -45.92 -61.89 -5.06
CA ARG A 10 -46.16 -60.45 -5.30
C ARG A 10 -45.44 -60.03 -6.59
N SER A 11 -46.07 -59.24 -7.45
CA SER A 11 -45.37 -58.39 -8.43
C SER A 11 -45.99 -56.98 -8.42
N GLY A 12 -45.14 -55.97 -8.22
CA GLY A 12 -45.60 -54.58 -8.12
C GLY A 12 -44.58 -53.61 -7.53
N VAL A 13 -43.27 -53.80 -7.78
CA VAL A 13 -42.23 -52.80 -7.46
C VAL A 13 -41.11 -52.99 -8.49
N ALA A 14 -41.22 -52.36 -9.66
CA ALA A 14 -40.13 -52.40 -10.65
C ALA A 14 -39.90 -51.09 -11.43
N ASN A 15 -40.74 -50.06 -11.31
CA ASN A 15 -40.61 -48.84 -12.13
C ASN A 15 -40.05 -47.58 -11.42
N THR A 16 -39.79 -47.61 -10.11
CA THR A 16 -39.30 -46.43 -9.36
C THR A 16 -37.78 -46.39 -9.17
N LEU A 17 -37.08 -47.53 -9.34
CA LEU A 17 -35.62 -47.60 -9.19
C LEU A 17 -34.87 -47.16 -10.45
N ALA A 18 -35.48 -47.32 -11.64
CA ALA A 18 -34.83 -46.98 -12.92
C ALA A 18 -34.75 -45.46 -13.20
N THR A 19 -35.69 -44.65 -12.70
CA THR A 19 -35.65 -43.18 -12.79
C THR A 19 -34.65 -42.57 -11.80
N SER A 20 -34.55 -43.14 -10.60
CA SER A 20 -33.60 -42.75 -9.55
C SER A 20 -32.14 -42.97 -9.97
N ALA A 21 -31.86 -44.12 -10.59
CA ALA A 21 -30.53 -44.45 -11.09
C ALA A 21 -30.08 -43.54 -12.25
N LYS A 22 -31.00 -43.16 -13.16
CA LYS A 22 -30.70 -42.20 -14.24
C LYS A 22 -30.43 -40.78 -13.72
N ALA A 23 -31.18 -40.33 -12.71
CA ALA A 23 -30.95 -39.02 -12.09
C ALA A 23 -29.59 -38.96 -11.37
N VAL A 24 -29.21 -40.02 -10.65
CA VAL A 24 -27.90 -40.09 -9.97
C VAL A 24 -26.74 -40.16 -10.97
N LEU A 25 -26.91 -40.85 -12.10
CA LEU A 25 -25.89 -40.96 -13.15
C LEU A 25 -25.72 -39.65 -13.94
N ILE A 26 -26.79 -38.87 -14.12
CA ILE A 26 -26.73 -37.51 -14.69
C ILE A 26 -26.07 -36.53 -13.71
N VAL A 27 -26.37 -36.60 -12.42
CA VAL A 27 -25.74 -35.73 -11.39
C VAL A 27 -24.26 -36.05 -11.22
N THR A 28 -23.86 -37.32 -11.25
CA THR A 28 -22.45 -37.73 -11.18
C THR A 28 -21.69 -37.40 -12.48
N ALA A 29 -22.30 -37.56 -13.66
CA ALA A 29 -21.71 -37.11 -14.92
C ALA A 29 -21.59 -35.57 -15.01
N LEU A 30 -22.56 -34.81 -14.51
CA LEU A 30 -22.43 -33.34 -14.40
C LEU A 30 -21.31 -32.92 -13.44
N SER A 31 -21.07 -33.68 -12.37
CA SER A 31 -20.01 -33.38 -11.39
C SER A 31 -18.58 -33.73 -11.85
N THR A 32 -18.41 -34.61 -12.84
CA THR A 32 -17.10 -34.91 -13.44
C THR A 32 -16.79 -34.04 -14.66
N LEU A 33 -17.80 -33.46 -15.31
CA LEU A 33 -17.64 -32.41 -16.34
C LEU A 33 -17.46 -30.99 -15.76
N SER A 34 -17.63 -30.80 -14.44
CA SER A 34 -17.22 -29.58 -13.73
C SER A 34 -15.74 -29.56 -13.37
N ALA A 35 -14.87 -30.09 -14.24
CA ALA A 35 -13.51 -29.55 -14.34
C ALA A 35 -13.68 -28.12 -14.85
N CYS A 36 -13.80 -27.19 -13.90
CA CYS A 36 -14.01 -25.76 -14.14
C CYS A 36 -12.99 -25.22 -15.14
N ILE A 37 -13.38 -25.14 -16.41
CA ILE A 37 -12.52 -24.63 -17.48
C ILE A 37 -12.25 -23.16 -17.16
N SER A 38 -10.97 -22.79 -17.08
CA SER A 38 -10.53 -21.40 -17.09
C SER A 38 -9.81 -21.14 -18.39
N MET A 39 -10.16 -20.04 -19.06
CA MET A 39 -9.49 -19.59 -20.28
C MET A 39 -8.25 -18.73 -20.01
N ALA A 40 -7.88 -18.51 -18.73
CA ALA A 40 -6.67 -17.77 -18.39
C ALA A 40 -5.41 -18.57 -18.77
N PRO A 41 -4.36 -17.91 -19.28
CA PRO A 41 -3.06 -18.54 -19.43
C PRO A 41 -2.50 -18.95 -18.06
N THR A 42 -1.69 -20.01 -18.03
CA THR A 42 -0.94 -20.38 -16.82
C THR A 42 -0.04 -19.22 -16.40
N TYR A 43 -0.09 -18.86 -15.12
CA TYR A 43 0.80 -17.85 -14.57
C TYR A 43 2.17 -18.49 -14.31
N GLU A 44 3.20 -17.89 -14.90
CA GLU A 44 4.60 -18.19 -14.64
C GLU A 44 5.29 -16.89 -14.25
N ARG A 45 5.96 -16.88 -13.09
CA ARG A 45 6.69 -15.70 -12.63
C ARG A 45 7.83 -15.40 -13.61
N PRO A 46 7.93 -14.19 -14.18
CA PRO A 46 9.05 -13.81 -15.03
C PRO A 46 10.40 -13.96 -14.31
N ALA A 47 11.44 -14.34 -15.04
CA ALA A 47 12.79 -14.39 -14.49
C ALA A 47 13.25 -12.99 -14.06
N ALA A 48 13.87 -12.87 -12.89
CA ALA A 48 14.33 -11.59 -12.37
C ALA A 48 15.53 -11.08 -13.20
N PRO A 49 15.46 -9.88 -13.82
CA PRO A 49 16.53 -9.36 -14.69
C PRO A 49 17.62 -8.65 -13.88
N ILE A 50 18.19 -9.36 -12.89
CA ILE A 50 19.22 -8.87 -11.97
C ILE A 50 20.30 -9.95 -11.74
N ALA A 51 21.45 -9.55 -11.20
CA ALA A 51 22.50 -10.49 -10.83
C ALA A 51 22.10 -11.35 -9.63
N GLY A 52 22.61 -12.58 -9.57
CA GLY A 52 22.36 -13.51 -8.45
C GLY A 52 23.08 -13.15 -7.14
N ALA A 53 23.99 -12.18 -7.17
CA ALA A 53 24.72 -11.66 -6.02
C ALA A 53 24.82 -10.14 -6.09
N TRP A 54 25.00 -9.50 -4.93
CA TRP A 54 25.34 -8.07 -4.86
C TRP A 54 26.71 -7.83 -5.50
N ALA A 55 26.91 -6.66 -6.09
CA ALA A 55 28.20 -6.31 -6.70
C ALA A 55 29.33 -6.41 -5.65
N PRO A 56 30.51 -6.94 -6.00
CA PRO A 56 31.64 -7.03 -5.07
C PRO A 56 32.15 -5.65 -4.61
N ASP A 57 31.87 -4.60 -5.38
CA ASP A 57 32.16 -3.20 -5.06
C ASP A 57 31.13 -2.58 -4.08
N ALA A 58 30.11 -3.35 -3.68
CA ALA A 58 29.37 -3.11 -2.45
C ALA A 58 30.11 -3.89 -1.36
N PRO A 59 31.09 -3.29 -0.67
CA PRO A 59 31.83 -3.95 0.38
C PRO A 59 30.86 -4.37 1.48
N THR A 60 30.46 -5.63 1.39
CA THR A 60 30.04 -6.43 2.54
C THR A 60 31.09 -6.22 3.61
N ALA A 61 30.64 -6.02 4.86
CA ALA A 61 31.51 -5.80 6.01
C ALA A 61 32.77 -6.66 5.92
N PRO A 62 33.95 -6.14 6.33
CA PRO A 62 35.17 -6.94 6.29
C PRO A 62 34.87 -8.27 6.97
N THR A 63 35.16 -9.36 6.27
CA THR A 63 35.25 -10.71 6.84
C THR A 63 36.34 -10.68 7.89
N ALA A 64 36.02 -10.16 9.07
CA ALA A 64 36.82 -10.23 10.26
C ALA A 64 36.30 -11.42 11.07
N SER A 65 37.14 -12.45 11.10
CA SER A 65 37.12 -13.61 11.98
C SER A 65 35.93 -14.57 11.87
N THR A 66 36.28 -15.81 11.50
CA THR A 66 35.87 -17.05 12.17
C THR A 66 35.55 -16.84 13.66
N SER A 67 34.36 -16.32 13.94
CA SER A 67 33.65 -16.55 15.19
C SER A 67 32.46 -17.43 14.84
N PRO A 68 32.17 -18.48 15.63
CA PRO A 68 31.08 -19.38 15.31
C PRO A 68 29.79 -18.55 15.20
N ALA A 69 29.02 -18.83 14.14
CA ALA A 69 27.67 -18.35 13.94
C ALA A 69 26.85 -18.56 15.22
N THR A 70 26.76 -17.55 16.07
CA THR A 70 26.01 -17.63 17.33
C THR A 70 25.11 -16.42 17.58
N ALA A 71 24.73 -15.73 16.51
CA ALA A 71 23.45 -15.04 16.43
C ALA A 71 22.96 -15.23 15.00
N ALA A 72 21.88 -15.99 14.81
CA ALA A 72 21.25 -16.12 13.50
C ALA A 72 20.91 -14.70 13.00
N SER A 73 21.62 -14.25 11.97
CA SER A 73 21.34 -12.99 11.31
C SER A 73 19.92 -13.05 10.75
N GLN A 74 19.01 -12.31 11.40
CA GLN A 74 17.61 -12.29 11.01
C GLN A 74 17.47 -11.44 9.74
N PRO A 75 16.75 -11.93 8.70
CA PRO A 75 16.42 -11.12 7.55
C PRO A 75 15.78 -9.79 7.98
N ALA A 76 16.18 -8.67 7.36
CA ALA A 76 15.64 -7.35 7.69
C ALA A 76 14.10 -7.32 7.63
N ALA A 77 13.49 -8.07 6.73
CA ALA A 77 12.04 -8.22 6.59
C ALA A 77 11.34 -8.80 7.83
N THR A 78 12.08 -9.55 8.66
CA THR A 78 11.61 -10.13 9.94
C THR A 78 12.08 -9.34 11.16
N LEU A 79 12.91 -8.32 10.98
CA LEU A 79 13.34 -7.44 12.06
C LEU A 79 12.36 -6.27 12.19
N SER A 80 11.66 -6.19 13.33
CA SER A 80 10.71 -5.11 13.57
C SER A 80 11.41 -3.76 13.63
N TRP A 81 10.72 -2.70 13.21
CA TRP A 81 11.29 -1.35 13.28
C TRP A 81 11.58 -0.94 14.73
N GLY A 82 10.79 -1.44 15.70
CA GLY A 82 11.00 -1.21 17.13
C GLY A 82 12.29 -1.84 17.67
N GLU A 83 12.71 -2.99 17.12
CA GLU A 83 14.01 -3.60 17.45
C GLU A 83 15.17 -3.00 16.67
N TYR A 84 14.91 -2.50 15.46
CA TYR A 84 15.92 -1.90 14.60
C TYR A 84 16.37 -0.53 15.11
N PHE A 85 15.42 0.38 15.36
CA PHE A 85 15.69 1.70 15.92
C PHE A 85 15.83 1.60 17.44
N ALA A 86 16.97 2.02 18.00
CA ALA A 86 17.22 1.92 19.44
C ALA A 86 16.66 3.10 20.25
N ASP A 87 16.59 4.28 19.61
CA ASP A 87 16.23 5.53 20.28
C ASP A 87 14.72 5.57 20.65
N PRO A 88 14.37 5.75 21.95
CA PRO A 88 12.98 5.72 22.40
C PRO A 88 12.15 6.90 21.89
N GLN A 89 12.76 8.07 21.67
CA GLN A 89 12.06 9.23 21.14
C GLN A 89 11.69 8.99 19.67
N LEU A 90 12.62 8.44 18.88
CA LEU A 90 12.33 8.07 17.49
C LEU A 90 11.21 7.01 17.41
N ARG A 91 11.25 5.98 18.25
CA ARG A 91 10.17 4.97 18.30
C ARG A 91 8.81 5.59 18.58
N SER A 92 8.73 6.47 19.59
CA SER A 92 7.48 7.15 19.95
C SER A 92 6.94 8.02 18.80
N LEU A 93 7.82 8.70 18.06
CA LEU A 93 7.43 9.46 16.87
C LEU A 93 6.90 8.56 15.76
N ILE A 94 7.55 7.41 15.51
CA ILE A 94 7.09 6.41 14.53
C ILE A 94 5.72 5.86 14.93
N GLU A 95 5.52 5.46 16.19
CA GLU A 95 4.24 4.97 16.70
C GLU A 95 3.13 6.01 16.50
N THR A 96 3.40 7.25 16.87
CA THR A 96 2.44 8.35 16.72
C THR A 96 2.12 8.60 15.24
N ALA A 97 3.13 8.54 14.36
CA ALA A 97 2.95 8.68 12.91
C ALA A 97 2.10 7.55 12.32
N LEU A 98 2.38 6.29 12.66
CA LEU A 98 1.59 5.14 12.20
C LEU A 98 0.12 5.24 12.63
N ALA A 99 -0.16 5.82 13.80
CA ALA A 99 -1.52 6.02 14.29
C ALA A 99 -2.24 7.23 13.65
N ASN A 100 -1.51 8.28 13.25
CA ASN A 100 -2.11 9.58 12.90
C ASN A 100 -1.87 10.05 11.47
N ASN A 101 -0.90 9.50 10.73
CA ASN A 101 -0.60 9.95 9.39
C ASN A 101 -1.80 9.80 8.43
N ARG A 102 -2.09 10.85 7.66
CA ARG A 102 -3.29 10.90 6.80
C ARG A 102 -3.10 10.14 5.49
N ASP A 103 -1.90 10.08 4.94
CA ASP A 103 -1.62 9.29 3.73
C ASP A 103 -1.76 7.79 4.01
N LEU A 104 -1.30 7.32 5.18
CA LEU A 104 -1.50 5.94 5.61
C LEU A 104 -3.00 5.62 5.79
N ARG A 105 -3.79 6.53 6.37
CA ARG A 105 -5.26 6.38 6.47
C ARG A 105 -5.94 6.33 5.10
N VAL A 106 -5.47 7.12 4.12
CA VAL A 106 -5.97 7.06 2.75
C VAL A 106 -5.63 5.71 2.11
N ALA A 107 -4.40 5.22 2.27
CA ALA A 107 -4.00 3.91 1.74
C ALA A 107 -4.81 2.77 2.34
N LEU A 108 -5.01 2.78 3.66
CA LEU A 108 -5.90 1.85 4.35
C LEU A 108 -7.32 1.88 3.76
N SER A 109 -7.86 3.07 3.50
CA SER A 109 -9.19 3.21 2.88
C SER A 109 -9.25 2.70 1.43
N ARG A 110 -8.15 2.77 0.69
CA ARG A 110 -8.04 2.19 -0.66
C ARG A 110 -8.04 0.66 -0.63
N VAL A 111 -7.44 0.06 0.40
CA VAL A 111 -7.48 -1.39 0.62
C VAL A 111 -8.91 -1.87 0.84
N GLU A 112 -9.70 -1.19 1.68
CA GLU A 112 -11.11 -1.54 1.88
C GLU A 112 -11.95 -1.32 0.61
N GLN A 113 -11.66 -0.30 -0.19
CA GLN A 113 -12.32 -0.12 -1.49
C GLN A 113 -12.03 -1.28 -2.44
N ALA A 114 -10.76 -1.67 -2.60
CA ALA A 114 -10.37 -2.80 -3.45
C ALA A 114 -11.01 -4.11 -2.96
N ARG A 115 -11.06 -4.31 -1.65
CA ARG A 115 -11.75 -5.45 -1.04
C ARG A 115 -13.25 -5.46 -1.33
N ALA A 116 -13.91 -4.31 -1.27
CA ALA A 116 -15.33 -4.19 -1.60
C ALA A 116 -15.58 -4.49 -3.08
N VAL A 117 -14.70 -4.01 -3.98
CA VAL A 117 -14.75 -4.36 -5.41
C VAL A 117 -14.58 -5.86 -5.63
N TYR A 118 -13.64 -6.51 -4.96
CA TYR A 118 -13.51 -7.97 -4.96
C TYR A 118 -14.81 -8.65 -4.49
N GLY A 119 -15.42 -8.16 -3.42
CA GLY A 119 -16.72 -8.66 -2.93
C GLY A 119 -17.85 -8.54 -3.95
N ILE A 120 -17.91 -7.42 -4.69
CA ILE A 120 -18.88 -7.20 -5.78
C ILE A 120 -18.64 -8.19 -6.92
N GLN A 121 -17.41 -8.31 -7.41
CA GLN A 121 -17.07 -9.26 -8.49
C GLN A 121 -17.33 -10.71 -8.08
N ARG A 122 -17.14 -11.04 -6.80
CA ARG A 122 -17.48 -12.36 -6.26
C ARG A 122 -18.99 -12.61 -6.20
N ALA A 123 -19.79 -11.57 -5.99
CA ALA A 123 -21.24 -11.69 -5.93
C ALA A 123 -21.84 -12.10 -7.28
N ASP A 124 -21.22 -11.70 -8.39
CA ASP A 124 -21.66 -12.06 -9.75
C ASP A 124 -21.60 -13.57 -10.05
N LEU A 125 -20.90 -14.36 -9.24
CA LEU A 125 -20.95 -15.82 -9.33
C LEU A 125 -22.27 -16.41 -8.84
N PHE A 126 -23.04 -15.65 -8.06
CA PHE A 126 -24.26 -16.11 -7.44
C PHE A 126 -25.48 -15.51 -8.12
N PRO A 127 -26.61 -16.23 -8.14
CA PRO A 127 -27.86 -15.70 -8.63
C PRO A 127 -28.32 -14.51 -7.77
N SER A 128 -28.72 -13.41 -8.42
CA SER A 128 -29.40 -12.30 -7.74
C SER A 128 -30.90 -12.59 -7.63
N LEU A 129 -31.43 -12.58 -6.42
CA LEU A 129 -32.84 -12.81 -6.14
C LEU A 129 -33.48 -11.50 -5.68
N GLY A 130 -34.59 -11.12 -6.30
CA GLY A 130 -35.32 -9.91 -5.97
C GLY A 130 -36.83 -10.12 -6.08
N VAL A 131 -37.61 -9.34 -5.35
CA VAL A 131 -39.06 -9.31 -5.53
C VAL A 131 -39.39 -8.18 -6.48
N GLY A 132 -40.13 -8.49 -7.54
CA GLY A 132 -40.58 -7.55 -8.55
C GLY A 132 -42.10 -7.48 -8.60
N ALA A 133 -42.61 -6.29 -8.88
CA ALA A 133 -44.00 -6.04 -9.25
C ALA A 133 -44.00 -5.28 -10.59
N SER A 134 -44.78 -5.74 -11.56
CA SER A 134 -44.89 -5.09 -12.87
C SER A 134 -46.33 -5.07 -13.36
N GLU A 135 -46.66 -4.02 -14.12
CA GLU A 135 -47.88 -3.90 -14.90
C GLU A 135 -47.49 -3.67 -16.36
N THR A 136 -48.01 -4.53 -17.24
CA THR A 136 -47.94 -4.32 -18.68
C THR A 136 -49.34 -4.05 -19.19
N ARG A 137 -49.58 -2.83 -19.66
CA ARG A 137 -50.85 -2.42 -20.27
C ARG A 137 -50.62 -1.90 -21.69
N GLN A 138 -51.24 -2.53 -22.67
CA GLN A 138 -51.00 -2.23 -24.09
C GLN A 138 -52.27 -2.39 -24.93
N ARG A 139 -52.42 -1.57 -25.97
CA ARG A 139 -53.46 -1.73 -26.99
C ARG A 139 -52.89 -2.51 -28.17
N LEU A 140 -53.47 -3.67 -28.46
CA LEU A 140 -53.14 -4.45 -29.63
C LEU A 140 -54.12 -4.10 -30.76
N PRO A 141 -53.63 -3.76 -31.96
CA PRO A 141 -54.48 -3.59 -33.13
C PRO A 141 -55.09 -4.93 -33.57
N GLY A 142 -56.10 -4.88 -34.43
CA GLY A 142 -56.91 -6.05 -34.79
C GLY A 142 -56.12 -7.16 -35.52
N ASP A 143 -55.13 -6.78 -36.31
CA ASP A 143 -54.21 -7.66 -37.03
C ASP A 143 -53.21 -8.41 -36.12
N LEU A 144 -52.97 -7.91 -34.90
CA LEU A 144 -52.17 -8.57 -33.86
C LEU A 144 -53.02 -9.22 -32.76
N SER A 145 -54.35 -9.18 -32.90
CA SER A 145 -55.31 -9.72 -31.94
C SER A 145 -55.80 -11.10 -32.35
N LEU A 146 -55.89 -12.03 -31.40
CA LEU A 146 -56.50 -13.36 -31.60
C LEU A 146 -57.96 -13.29 -32.09
N THR A 147 -58.64 -12.16 -31.85
CA THR A 147 -60.06 -11.97 -32.19
C THR A 147 -60.27 -11.13 -33.45
N GLY A 148 -59.21 -10.66 -34.10
CA GLY A 148 -59.30 -9.75 -35.25
C GLY A 148 -59.73 -8.31 -34.92
N ASN A 149 -60.15 -8.05 -33.68
CA ASN A 149 -60.57 -6.72 -33.21
C ASN A 149 -59.50 -6.09 -32.30
N PRO A 150 -59.29 -4.76 -32.39
CA PRO A 150 -58.42 -4.06 -31.45
C PRO A 150 -58.90 -4.25 -30.01
N TYR A 151 -57.99 -4.54 -29.08
CA TYR A 151 -58.31 -4.67 -27.66
C TYR A 151 -57.19 -4.14 -26.77
N ILE A 152 -57.51 -3.87 -25.51
CA ILE A 152 -56.54 -3.46 -24.49
C ILE A 152 -56.22 -4.68 -23.61
N SER A 153 -54.96 -5.09 -23.60
CA SER A 153 -54.44 -6.12 -22.72
C SER A 153 -53.82 -5.47 -21.48
N SER A 154 -54.14 -6.00 -20.29
CA SER A 154 -53.51 -5.63 -19.03
C SER A 154 -53.00 -6.89 -18.36
N GLN A 155 -51.77 -6.85 -17.84
CA GLN A 155 -51.15 -7.96 -17.13
C GLN A 155 -50.42 -7.41 -15.90
N TYR A 156 -50.84 -7.86 -14.72
CA TYR A 156 -50.22 -7.56 -13.44
C TYR A 156 -49.42 -8.78 -13.00
N GLN A 157 -48.18 -8.59 -12.56
CA GLN A 157 -47.33 -9.67 -12.05
C GLN A 157 -46.64 -9.23 -10.75
N VAL A 158 -46.64 -10.11 -9.75
CA VAL A 158 -45.86 -9.95 -8.53
C VAL A 158 -45.18 -11.28 -8.22
N GLY A 159 -43.87 -11.27 -8.02
CA GLY A 159 -43.14 -12.49 -7.74
C GLY A 159 -41.70 -12.29 -7.32
N LEU A 160 -41.11 -13.38 -6.83
CA LEU A 160 -39.68 -13.50 -6.64
C LEU A 160 -39.04 -13.88 -7.99
N GLY A 161 -38.10 -13.05 -8.45
CA GLY A 161 -37.39 -13.22 -9.71
C GLY A 161 -35.89 -13.42 -9.50
N LEU A 162 -35.34 -14.29 -10.35
CA LEU A 162 -33.93 -14.39 -10.67
C LEU A 162 -33.66 -13.55 -11.91
N ALA A 163 -32.97 -12.42 -11.75
CA ALA A 163 -32.63 -11.55 -12.86
C ALA A 163 -31.33 -12.04 -13.54
N SER A 164 -31.45 -12.54 -14.78
CA SER A 164 -30.38 -12.86 -15.74
C SER A 164 -29.03 -13.28 -15.11
N TRP A 165 -29.00 -14.43 -14.43
CA TRP A 165 -27.77 -14.97 -13.85
C TRP A 165 -26.93 -15.70 -14.91
N GLU A 166 -25.67 -15.31 -15.06
CA GLU A 166 -24.75 -15.96 -16.00
C GLU A 166 -24.13 -17.23 -15.38
N LEU A 167 -24.28 -18.35 -16.06
CA LEU A 167 -23.63 -19.61 -15.71
C LEU A 167 -22.20 -19.59 -16.23
N ASP A 168 -21.24 -19.47 -15.32
CA ASP A 168 -19.84 -19.28 -15.66
C ASP A 168 -19.12 -20.59 -16.02
N PHE A 169 -19.42 -21.17 -17.18
CA PHE A 169 -18.76 -22.40 -17.67
C PHE A 169 -17.30 -22.15 -18.09
N TRP A 170 -17.04 -21.05 -18.79
CA TRP A 170 -15.73 -20.72 -19.38
C TRP A 170 -14.79 -19.94 -18.44
N GLY A 171 -15.27 -19.62 -17.24
CA GLY A 171 -14.49 -18.93 -16.22
C GLY A 171 -14.37 -17.43 -16.43
N ARG A 172 -15.26 -16.78 -17.17
CA ARG A 172 -15.24 -15.32 -17.38
C ARG A 172 -15.39 -14.58 -16.05
N ILE A 173 -16.41 -14.92 -15.27
CA ILE A 173 -16.71 -14.26 -13.99
C ILE A 173 -15.67 -14.67 -12.94
N ARG A 174 -15.27 -15.96 -12.91
CA ARG A 174 -14.19 -16.45 -12.05
C ARG A 174 -12.88 -15.68 -12.28
N ASN A 175 -12.49 -15.44 -13.54
CA ASN A 175 -11.29 -14.68 -13.88
C ASN A 175 -11.41 -13.19 -13.51
N LEU A 176 -12.58 -12.56 -13.68
CA LEU A 176 -12.81 -11.18 -13.20
C LEU A 176 -12.72 -11.08 -11.68
N LYS A 177 -13.27 -12.08 -10.96
CA LYS A 177 -13.15 -12.20 -9.52
C LYS A 177 -11.70 -12.44 -9.08
N ASP A 178 -10.94 -13.27 -9.79
CA ASP A 178 -9.52 -13.51 -9.51
C ASP A 178 -8.67 -12.25 -9.79
N ALA A 179 -8.96 -11.51 -10.86
CA ALA A 179 -8.32 -10.22 -11.12
C ALA A 179 -8.57 -9.21 -9.98
N ALA A 180 -9.82 -9.07 -9.55
CA ALA A 180 -10.17 -8.18 -8.44
C ALA A 180 -9.58 -8.63 -7.09
N LEU A 181 -9.38 -9.94 -6.88
CA LEU A 181 -8.67 -10.47 -5.71
C LEU A 181 -7.20 -10.05 -5.73
N ASP A 182 -6.53 -10.26 -6.86
CA ASP A 182 -5.13 -9.90 -7.00
C ASP A 182 -4.95 -8.36 -6.91
N ASP A 183 -5.87 -7.55 -7.45
CA ASP A 183 -5.88 -6.08 -7.24
C ASP A 183 -6.04 -5.71 -5.75
N TYR A 184 -6.89 -6.41 -5.01
CA TYR A 184 -7.01 -6.25 -3.56
C TYR A 184 -5.69 -6.59 -2.83
N LEU A 185 -5.07 -7.73 -3.16
CA LEU A 185 -3.80 -8.13 -2.55
C LEU A 185 -2.65 -7.17 -2.91
N ALA A 186 -2.63 -6.65 -4.14
CA ALA A 186 -1.71 -5.61 -4.58
C ALA A 186 -1.88 -4.32 -3.77
N SER A 187 -3.13 -3.94 -3.47
CA SER A 187 -3.43 -2.75 -2.66
C SER A 187 -2.92 -2.89 -1.22
N ASP A 188 -3.04 -4.07 -0.59
CA ASP A 188 -2.50 -4.31 0.75
C ASP A 188 -0.96 -4.34 0.76
N ALA A 189 -0.33 -4.94 -0.25
CA ALA A 189 1.11 -4.89 -0.41
C ALA A 189 1.63 -3.44 -0.62
N SER A 190 0.90 -2.64 -1.41
CA SER A 190 1.19 -1.21 -1.60
C SER A 190 1.04 -0.41 -0.30
N ARG A 191 0.06 -0.75 0.55
CA ARG A 191 -0.09 -0.16 1.89
C ARG A 191 1.12 -0.47 2.76
N ARG A 192 1.61 -1.71 2.77
CA ARG A 192 2.83 -2.09 3.51
C ARG A 192 4.07 -1.32 3.01
N ALA A 193 4.21 -1.13 1.70
CA ALA A 193 5.27 -0.29 1.14
C ALA A 193 5.17 1.17 1.64
N LEU A 194 3.96 1.73 1.69
CA LEU A 194 3.75 3.09 2.20
C LEU A 194 4.03 3.19 3.71
N GLU A 195 3.66 2.18 4.49
CA GLU A 195 3.96 2.11 5.93
C GLU A 195 5.47 2.13 6.17
N LEU A 196 6.23 1.30 5.44
CA LEU A 196 7.69 1.30 5.48
C LEU A 196 8.27 2.65 5.03
N SER A 197 7.74 3.26 3.98
CA SER A 197 8.15 4.59 3.51
C SER A 197 7.92 5.66 4.58
N LEU A 198 6.79 5.63 5.29
CA LEU A 198 6.48 6.55 6.37
C LEU A 198 7.48 6.41 7.53
N ILE A 199 7.78 5.18 7.94
CA ILE A 199 8.79 4.89 8.98
C ILE A 199 10.15 5.49 8.58
N THR A 200 10.59 5.25 7.34
CA THR A 200 11.83 5.81 6.78
C THR A 200 11.84 7.32 6.77
N GLN A 201 10.76 7.96 6.31
CA GLN A 201 10.67 9.43 6.24
C GLN A 201 10.69 10.07 7.62
N VAL A 202 10.01 9.48 8.62
CA VAL A 202 10.06 9.94 10.02
C VAL A 202 11.48 9.83 10.56
N ALA A 203 12.14 8.70 10.37
CA ALA A 203 13.52 8.49 10.83
C ALA A 203 14.51 9.47 10.17
N GLN A 204 14.45 9.65 8.85
CA GLN A 204 15.32 10.59 8.12
C GLN A 204 15.09 12.05 8.55
N THR A 205 13.84 12.46 8.75
CA THR A 205 13.50 13.82 9.18
C THR A 205 13.97 14.06 10.61
N TRP A 206 13.79 13.09 11.50
CA TRP A 206 14.29 13.15 12.87
C TRP A 206 15.82 13.23 12.94
N LEU A 207 16.54 12.43 12.14
CA LEU A 207 18.00 12.51 12.03
C LEU A 207 18.47 13.89 11.54
N SER A 208 17.70 14.50 10.63
CA SER A 208 17.99 15.87 10.13
C SER A 208 17.81 16.92 11.23
N LEU A 209 16.76 16.80 12.06
CA LEU A 209 16.60 17.69 13.21
C LEU A 209 17.77 17.57 14.19
N ARG A 210 18.22 16.34 14.49
CA ARG A 210 19.40 16.11 15.34
C ARG A 210 20.66 16.74 14.75
N GLU A 211 20.89 16.58 13.45
CA GLU A 211 22.00 17.24 12.75
C GLU A 211 21.95 18.76 12.91
N TYR A 212 20.78 19.37 12.69
CA TYR A 212 20.62 20.82 12.84
C TYR A 212 20.79 21.29 14.28
N ASP A 213 20.30 20.55 15.28
CA ASP A 213 20.53 20.85 16.69
C ASP A 213 22.03 20.85 17.05
N GLU A 214 22.80 19.90 16.53
CA GLU A 214 24.24 19.82 16.78
C GLU A 214 24.99 20.97 16.08
N ARG A 215 24.67 21.22 14.81
CA ARG A 215 25.27 22.29 14.02
C ARG A 215 24.96 23.66 14.59
N LEU A 216 23.75 23.87 15.11
CA LEU A 216 23.33 25.10 15.76
C LEU A 216 24.12 25.32 17.06
N THR A 217 24.35 24.25 17.83
CA THR A 217 25.19 24.32 19.04
C THR A 217 26.61 24.77 18.70
N LEU A 218 27.23 24.20 17.65
CA LEU A 218 28.57 24.59 17.19
C LEU A 218 28.61 26.04 16.67
N ALA A 219 27.57 26.45 15.91
CA ALA A 219 27.46 27.82 15.40
C ALA A 219 27.28 28.83 16.54
N GLN A 220 26.51 28.51 17.58
CA GLN A 220 26.33 29.36 18.75
C GLN A 220 27.63 29.51 19.56
N GLN A 221 28.35 28.41 19.80
CA GLN A 221 29.67 28.44 20.43
C GLN A 221 30.66 29.33 19.64
N THR A 222 30.56 29.30 18.31
CA THR A 222 31.33 30.20 17.44
C THR A 222 30.92 31.65 17.64
N VAL A 223 29.61 31.97 17.65
CA VAL A 223 29.12 33.34 17.90
C VAL A 223 29.67 33.88 19.22
N ASP A 224 29.63 33.08 20.29
CA ASP A 224 30.11 33.48 21.61
C ASP A 224 31.62 33.75 21.61
N SER A 225 32.40 32.85 20.99
CA SER A 225 33.86 33.01 20.84
C SER A 225 34.25 34.24 19.99
N ARG A 226 33.51 34.50 18.90
CA ARG A 226 33.74 35.68 18.04
C ARG A 226 33.28 36.98 18.71
N ALA A 227 32.24 36.94 19.54
CA ALA A 227 31.79 38.09 20.32
C ALA A 227 32.88 38.54 21.33
N GLU A 228 33.53 37.57 21.99
CA GLU A 228 34.64 37.88 22.90
C GLU A 228 35.85 38.44 22.13
N SER A 229 36.16 37.89 20.96
CA SER A 229 37.19 38.44 20.07
C SER A 229 36.87 39.88 19.68
N LEU A 230 35.63 40.17 19.28
CA LEU A 230 35.18 41.51 18.91
C LEU A 230 35.32 42.50 20.07
N ARG A 231 34.97 42.07 21.29
CA ARG A 231 35.12 42.88 22.52
C ARG A 231 36.58 43.26 22.75
N ILE A 232 37.49 42.29 22.64
CA ILE A 232 38.94 42.50 22.84
C ILE A 232 39.49 43.46 21.77
N PHE A 233 39.18 43.24 20.50
CA PHE A 233 39.69 44.07 19.39
C PHE A 233 39.12 45.49 19.40
N THR A 234 37.86 45.65 19.81
CA THR A 234 37.25 46.96 20.01
C THR A 234 38.04 47.76 21.06
N ARG A 235 38.39 47.12 22.19
CA ARG A 235 39.15 47.81 23.24
C ARG A 235 40.58 48.14 22.79
N ARG A 236 41.23 47.24 22.06
CA ARG A 236 42.58 47.45 21.52
C ARG A 236 42.63 48.59 20.50
N GLU A 237 41.62 48.71 19.65
CA GLU A 237 41.54 49.80 18.66
C GLU A 237 41.34 51.16 19.36
N GLN A 238 40.46 51.22 20.36
CA GLN A 238 40.21 52.43 21.16
C GLN A 238 41.46 52.97 21.88
N VAL A 239 42.40 52.09 22.25
CA VAL A 239 43.67 52.48 22.88
C VAL A 239 44.83 52.56 21.88
N GLY A 240 44.56 52.45 20.58
CA GLY A 240 45.54 52.55 19.50
C GLY A 240 46.50 51.36 19.36
N SER A 241 46.20 50.22 19.98
CA SER A 241 47.08 49.03 20.01
C SER A 241 46.76 47.98 18.93
N THR A 242 45.82 48.25 18.02
CA THR A 242 45.50 47.42 16.84
C THR A 242 44.93 48.33 15.75
N SER A 243 44.86 47.84 14.51
CA SER A 243 44.34 48.62 13.39
C SER A 243 42.81 48.52 13.27
N LYS A 244 42.19 49.51 12.63
CA LYS A 244 40.76 49.44 12.24
C LYS A 244 40.46 48.28 11.28
N LEU A 245 41.47 47.83 10.52
CA LEU A 245 41.36 46.65 9.66
C LEU A 245 41.08 45.40 10.51
N ASP A 246 41.88 45.16 11.55
CA ASP A 246 41.71 43.99 12.44
C ASP A 246 40.33 43.98 13.12
N LEU A 247 39.87 45.15 13.59
CA LEU A 247 38.53 45.30 14.16
C LEU A 247 37.44 44.95 13.12
N THR A 248 37.62 45.39 11.87
CA THR A 248 36.67 45.13 10.78
C THR A 248 36.63 43.65 10.41
N GLU A 249 37.78 42.96 10.40
CA GLU A 249 37.86 41.51 10.15
C GLU A 249 37.12 40.72 11.22
N VAL A 250 37.37 40.99 12.51
CA VAL A 250 36.69 40.29 13.61
C VAL A 250 35.19 40.61 13.63
N THR A 251 34.80 41.86 13.32
CA THR A 251 33.38 42.24 13.16
C THR A 251 32.73 41.42 12.05
N THR A 252 33.39 41.27 10.91
CA THR A 252 32.89 40.49 9.77
C THR A 252 32.67 39.03 10.14
N LEU A 253 33.63 38.40 10.82
CA LEU A 253 33.52 37.00 11.25
C LEU A 253 32.41 36.79 12.28
N TRP A 254 32.19 37.74 13.20
CA TRP A 254 31.07 37.68 14.13
C TRP A 254 29.71 37.77 13.41
N GLN A 255 29.58 38.67 12.44
CA GLN A 255 28.36 38.77 11.62
C GLN A 255 28.12 37.52 10.77
N GLN A 256 29.17 36.93 10.19
CA GLN A 256 29.06 35.67 9.46
C GLN A 256 28.60 34.51 10.36
N ALA A 257 29.12 34.41 11.58
CA ALA A 257 28.68 33.40 12.55
C ALA A 257 27.19 33.57 12.92
N ARG A 258 26.72 34.81 13.12
CA ARG A 258 25.30 35.11 13.38
C ARG A 258 24.40 34.76 12.20
N ALA A 259 24.87 35.02 10.98
CA ALA A 259 24.15 34.65 9.76
C ALA A 259 24.01 33.12 9.66
N LEU A 260 25.06 32.36 9.99
CA LEU A 260 25.01 30.90 10.01
C LEU A 260 24.00 30.37 11.05
N VAL A 261 23.97 30.92 12.27
CA VAL A 261 22.96 30.56 13.28
C VAL A 261 21.55 30.77 12.72
N THR A 262 21.28 31.95 12.16
CA THR A 262 19.97 32.29 11.59
C THR A 262 19.57 31.34 10.45
N GLN A 263 20.52 30.99 9.59
CA GLN A 263 20.31 30.03 8.51
C GLN A 263 19.96 28.63 9.06
N LEU A 264 20.69 28.15 10.07
CA LEU A 264 20.46 26.84 10.67
C LEU A 264 19.13 26.77 11.42
N GLU A 265 18.74 27.84 12.13
CA GLU A 265 17.42 27.94 12.77
C GLU A 265 16.28 27.85 11.74
N GLN A 266 16.42 28.54 10.61
CA GLN A 266 15.44 28.46 9.52
C GLN A 266 15.34 27.05 8.94
N GLN A 267 16.47 26.39 8.68
CA GLN A 267 16.50 25.02 8.14
C GLN A 267 15.90 24.01 9.14
N ARG A 268 16.23 24.17 10.42
CA ARG A 268 15.66 23.38 11.52
C ARG A 268 14.13 23.54 11.58
N ALA A 269 13.63 24.77 11.51
CA ALA A 269 12.19 25.05 11.53
C ALA A 269 11.46 24.35 10.39
N VAL A 270 12.04 24.36 9.17
CA VAL A 270 11.48 23.64 8.01
C VAL A 270 11.38 22.13 8.29
N GLN A 271 12.43 21.51 8.86
CA GLN A 271 12.37 20.08 9.20
C GLN A 271 11.38 19.78 10.33
N ALA A 272 11.26 20.66 11.31
CA ALA A 272 10.29 20.51 12.40
C ALA A 272 8.86 20.52 11.85
N HIS A 273 8.56 21.43 10.92
CA HIS A 273 7.26 21.46 10.23
C HIS A 273 7.04 20.20 9.37
N ALA A 274 8.06 19.70 8.68
CA ALA A 274 7.95 18.46 7.90
C ALA A 274 7.64 17.25 8.81
N LEU A 275 8.35 17.12 9.94
CA LEU A 275 8.11 16.06 10.91
C LEU A 275 6.70 16.14 11.51
N GLN A 276 6.23 17.35 11.81
CA GLN A 276 4.89 17.63 12.31
C GLN A 276 3.79 17.14 11.35
N VAL A 277 4.01 17.27 10.03
CA VAL A 277 3.11 16.74 8.99
C VAL A 277 3.18 15.22 8.91
N LEU A 278 4.38 14.64 8.91
CA LEU A 278 4.57 13.18 8.84
C LEU A 278 3.92 12.47 10.04
N VAL A 279 4.09 13.01 11.24
CA VAL A 279 3.49 12.47 12.46
C VAL A 279 1.98 12.66 12.47
N GLY A 280 1.45 13.75 11.93
CA GLY A 280 0.01 14.00 11.83
C GLY A 280 -0.68 14.32 13.16
N ALA A 281 0.09 14.63 14.21
CA ALA A 281 -0.37 15.06 15.53
C ALA A 281 0.63 16.07 16.14
N PRO A 282 0.20 17.05 16.97
CA PRO A 282 1.10 18.01 17.62
C PRO A 282 2.25 17.31 18.36
N ILE A 283 3.49 17.73 18.09
CA ILE A 283 4.69 17.20 18.74
C ILE A 283 5.57 18.32 19.29
N ASP A 284 6.28 18.04 20.38
CA ASP A 284 7.35 18.92 20.87
C ASP A 284 8.60 18.73 20.00
N THR A 285 8.95 19.79 19.27
CA THR A 285 10.16 19.85 18.43
C THR A 285 11.16 20.89 18.96
N SER A 286 11.01 21.32 20.21
CA SER A 286 11.92 22.29 20.83
C SER A 286 13.37 21.79 20.78
N PRO A 287 14.36 22.68 20.59
CA PRO A 287 15.78 22.30 20.66
C PRO A 287 16.05 21.59 21.99
N ARG A 288 16.56 20.37 21.90
CA ARG A 288 17.01 19.62 23.07
C ARG A 288 18.52 19.64 23.13
N ALA A 289 19.07 19.72 24.34
CA ALA A 289 20.48 19.47 24.54
C ALA A 289 20.76 18.05 24.04
N LEU A 290 21.54 17.94 22.97
CA LEU A 290 21.96 16.65 22.46
C LEU A 290 22.90 16.02 23.49
N ASP A 291 22.52 14.83 23.95
CA ASP A 291 23.45 14.01 24.72
C ASP A 291 24.53 13.47 23.76
N ARG A 292 25.65 14.19 23.70
CA ARG A 292 26.82 13.83 22.88
C ARG A 292 27.52 12.56 23.37
N THR A 293 27.07 11.96 24.48
CA THR A 293 27.58 10.66 24.96
C THR A 293 26.92 9.47 24.25
N VAL A 294 25.80 9.68 23.55
CA VAL A 294 25.14 8.62 22.79
C VAL A 294 25.96 8.28 21.56
N ASP A 295 26.44 7.04 21.50
CA ASP A 295 27.13 6.48 20.35
C ASP A 295 26.17 6.38 19.14
N ASP A 296 26.52 7.04 18.04
CA ASP A 296 25.77 6.98 16.78
C ASP A 296 25.62 5.53 16.27
N ALA A 297 26.59 4.65 16.58
CA ALA A 297 26.51 3.24 16.24
C ALA A 297 25.36 2.54 16.99
N ALA A 298 25.07 2.96 18.23
CA ALA A 298 24.03 2.39 19.08
C ALA A 298 22.60 2.80 18.68
N LEU A 299 22.42 3.78 17.79
CA LEU A 299 21.09 4.23 17.37
C LEU A 299 20.32 3.20 16.54
N MET A 300 21.03 2.31 15.84
CA MET A 300 20.45 1.28 14.99
C MET A 300 21.25 -0.01 15.07
N ARG A 301 20.57 -1.15 14.91
CA ARG A 301 21.25 -2.45 14.78
C ARG A 301 21.91 -2.59 13.41
N ASP A 302 22.94 -3.42 13.32
CA ASP A 302 23.53 -3.75 12.03
C ASP A 302 22.66 -4.73 11.23
N LEU A 303 22.70 -4.56 9.91
CA LEU A 303 21.95 -5.36 8.95
C LEU A 303 22.91 -6.09 8.01
N GLU A 304 22.58 -7.34 7.75
CA GLU A 304 23.15 -8.11 6.66
C GLU A 304 22.19 -8.11 5.46
N PRO A 305 22.68 -7.83 4.24
CA PRO A 305 21.83 -7.66 3.07
C PRO A 305 21.24 -8.97 2.52
N GLY A 306 21.72 -10.14 2.96
CA GLY A 306 21.26 -11.42 2.45
C GLY A 306 21.48 -11.61 0.94
N LEU A 307 20.64 -12.44 0.30
CA LEU A 307 20.68 -12.69 -1.14
C LEU A 307 19.70 -11.76 -1.90
N PRO A 308 20.02 -11.32 -3.13
CA PRO A 308 19.09 -10.52 -3.94
C PRO A 308 17.73 -11.18 -4.18
N SER A 309 17.70 -12.51 -4.26
CA SER A 309 16.45 -13.28 -4.46
C SER A 309 15.46 -13.13 -3.30
N ALA A 310 15.95 -12.86 -2.08
CA ALA A 310 15.08 -12.66 -0.91
C ALA A 310 14.18 -11.42 -1.07
N LEU A 311 14.63 -10.40 -1.82
CA LEU A 311 13.82 -9.21 -2.08
C LEU A 311 12.48 -9.53 -2.74
N LEU A 312 12.41 -10.57 -3.57
CA LEU A 312 11.18 -10.94 -4.27
C LEU A 312 10.05 -11.35 -3.32
N GLU A 313 10.39 -11.81 -2.12
CA GLU A 313 9.44 -12.23 -1.09
C GLU A 313 9.28 -11.20 0.03
N ASP A 314 10.26 -10.30 0.17
CA ASP A 314 10.39 -9.40 1.31
C ASP A 314 9.91 -7.98 1.03
N ARG A 315 10.08 -7.50 -0.20
CA ARG A 315 9.77 -6.11 -0.56
C ARG A 315 8.30 -5.95 -0.97
N PRO A 316 7.50 -5.17 -0.23
CA PRO A 316 6.06 -5.09 -0.50
C PRO A 316 5.70 -4.48 -1.86
N ASP A 317 6.53 -3.62 -2.43
CA ASP A 317 6.34 -3.05 -3.77
C ASP A 317 6.57 -4.08 -4.88
N ILE A 318 7.55 -4.99 -4.74
CA ILE A 318 7.72 -6.13 -5.67
C ILE A 318 6.51 -7.06 -5.58
N ILE A 319 6.06 -7.36 -4.36
CA ILE A 319 4.86 -8.18 -4.12
C ILE A 319 3.62 -7.53 -4.75
N ALA A 320 3.47 -6.21 -4.61
CA ALA A 320 2.36 -5.47 -5.22
C ALA A 320 2.40 -5.56 -6.74
N ALA A 321 3.57 -5.38 -7.36
CA ALA A 321 3.75 -5.49 -8.80
C ALA A 321 3.48 -6.92 -9.31
N GLU A 322 3.83 -7.95 -8.54
CA GLU A 322 3.51 -9.34 -8.87
C GLU A 322 2.00 -9.60 -8.87
N TYR A 323 1.28 -9.12 -7.85
CA TYR A 323 -0.18 -9.24 -7.83
C TYR A 323 -0.85 -8.47 -8.99
N GLN A 324 -0.36 -7.28 -9.35
CA GLN A 324 -0.85 -6.55 -10.53
C GLN A 324 -0.63 -7.35 -11.83
N LEU A 325 0.53 -8.01 -11.97
CA LEU A 325 0.80 -8.90 -13.10
C LEU A 325 -0.17 -10.08 -13.14
N ARG A 326 -0.45 -10.71 -11.99
CA ARG A 326 -1.42 -11.80 -11.91
C ARG A 326 -2.85 -11.34 -12.25
N ALA A 327 -3.25 -10.15 -11.81
CA ALA A 327 -4.54 -9.56 -12.19
C ALA A 327 -4.64 -9.34 -13.71
N ALA A 328 -3.57 -8.88 -14.35
CA ALA A 328 -3.50 -8.76 -15.81
C ALA A 328 -3.61 -10.11 -16.52
N HIS A 329 -2.98 -11.17 -15.98
CA HIS A 329 -3.12 -12.54 -16.48
C HIS A 329 -4.58 -13.05 -16.39
N ALA A 330 -5.24 -12.84 -15.26
CA ALA A 330 -6.64 -13.23 -15.08
C ALA A 330 -7.57 -12.49 -16.08
N ASN A 331 -7.32 -11.20 -16.32
CA ASN A 331 -8.08 -10.42 -17.31
C ASN A 331 -8.00 -10.97 -18.74
N ILE A 332 -6.88 -11.59 -19.15
CA ILE A 332 -6.79 -12.31 -20.43
C ILE A 332 -7.78 -13.47 -20.48
N GLY A 333 -7.92 -14.22 -19.38
CA GLY A 333 -8.90 -15.30 -19.28
C GLY A 333 -10.33 -14.83 -19.46
N ALA A 334 -10.68 -13.69 -18.84
CA ALA A 334 -11.98 -13.06 -19.03
C ALA A 334 -12.21 -12.58 -20.48
N ALA A 335 -11.19 -12.00 -21.13
CA ALA A 335 -11.26 -11.57 -22.52
C ALA A 335 -11.41 -12.76 -23.48
N ARG A 336 -10.66 -13.85 -23.27
CA ARG A 336 -10.78 -15.10 -24.06
C ARG A 336 -12.14 -15.75 -23.88
N ALA A 337 -12.68 -15.78 -22.66
CA ALA A 337 -14.00 -16.33 -22.39
C ALA A 337 -15.14 -15.57 -23.10
N ALA A 338 -14.94 -14.30 -23.48
CA ALA A 338 -15.94 -13.51 -24.21
C ALA A 338 -16.15 -13.97 -25.67
N PHE A 339 -15.26 -14.81 -26.22
CA PHE A 339 -15.44 -15.46 -27.52
C PHE A 339 -16.35 -16.70 -27.45
N PHE A 340 -16.62 -17.20 -26.25
CA PHE A 340 -17.40 -18.42 -26.04
C PHE A 340 -18.88 -18.12 -25.75
N PRO A 341 -19.76 -19.14 -25.88
CA PRO A 341 -21.18 -18.99 -25.58
C PRO A 341 -21.43 -18.49 -24.15
N GLN A 342 -22.18 -17.40 -24.02
CA GLN A 342 -22.69 -16.90 -22.75
C GLN A 342 -24.04 -17.54 -22.47
N ILE A 343 -24.16 -18.22 -21.33
CA ILE A 343 -25.39 -18.89 -20.92
C ILE A 343 -25.98 -18.12 -19.75
N THR A 344 -27.13 -17.50 -19.94
CA THR A 344 -27.85 -16.78 -18.88
C THR A 344 -29.13 -17.49 -18.50
N LEU A 345 -29.48 -17.42 -17.22
CA LEU A 345 -30.69 -17.99 -16.67
C LEU A 345 -31.56 -16.88 -16.09
N THR A 346 -32.75 -16.71 -16.66
CA THR A 346 -33.80 -15.89 -16.07
C THR A 346 -34.90 -16.80 -15.56
N GLY A 347 -35.40 -16.52 -14.35
CA GLY A 347 -36.50 -17.30 -13.79
C GLY A 347 -37.34 -16.46 -12.85
N SER A 348 -38.59 -16.85 -12.64
CA SER A 348 -39.46 -16.20 -11.65
C SER A 348 -40.52 -17.17 -11.13
N VAL A 349 -40.99 -16.90 -9.92
CA VAL A 349 -42.14 -17.57 -9.29
C VAL A 349 -42.98 -16.53 -8.56
N GLY A 350 -44.28 -16.60 -8.72
CA GLY A 350 -45.18 -15.63 -8.11
C GLY A 350 -46.60 -15.76 -8.62
N THR A 351 -47.21 -14.62 -8.89
CA THR A 351 -48.59 -14.51 -9.34
C THR A 351 -48.71 -13.60 -10.54
N ALA A 352 -49.63 -13.92 -11.45
CA ALA A 352 -49.96 -13.11 -12.61
C ALA A 352 -51.49 -13.04 -12.78
N SER A 353 -52.01 -11.88 -13.16
CA SER A 353 -53.45 -11.72 -13.44
C SER A 353 -53.71 -10.67 -14.51
N SER A 354 -54.82 -10.81 -15.24
CA SER A 354 -55.31 -9.79 -16.19
C SER A 354 -55.98 -8.60 -15.50
N ALA A 355 -56.29 -8.73 -14.21
CA ALA A 355 -56.88 -7.68 -13.38
C ALA A 355 -56.22 -7.65 -12.00
N LEU A 356 -56.05 -6.45 -11.42
CA LEU A 356 -55.34 -6.28 -10.14
C LEU A 356 -56.01 -7.04 -8.99
N ASP A 357 -57.34 -7.11 -8.98
CA ASP A 357 -58.14 -7.81 -7.95
C ASP A 357 -57.94 -9.34 -8.00
N GLY A 358 -57.50 -9.88 -9.14
CA GLY A 358 -57.22 -11.30 -9.33
C GLY A 358 -55.82 -11.73 -8.95
N LEU A 359 -54.93 -10.79 -8.61
CA LEU A 359 -53.49 -11.04 -8.48
C LEU A 359 -53.16 -12.08 -7.40
N PHE A 360 -53.85 -12.06 -6.26
CA PHE A 360 -53.60 -13.00 -5.16
C PHE A 360 -54.73 -14.03 -4.96
N LYS A 361 -55.59 -14.22 -5.97
CA LYS A 361 -56.68 -15.22 -5.91
C LYS A 361 -56.16 -16.62 -6.28
N ALA A 362 -56.89 -17.66 -5.85
CA ALA A 362 -56.58 -19.05 -6.24
C ALA A 362 -56.55 -19.18 -7.77
N GLY A 363 -55.50 -19.83 -8.30
CA GLY A 363 -55.28 -19.98 -9.73
C GLY A 363 -54.43 -18.87 -10.39
N SER A 364 -53.99 -17.84 -9.65
CA SER A 364 -53.09 -16.79 -10.19
C SER A 364 -51.61 -17.17 -10.20
N ALA A 365 -51.24 -18.36 -9.71
CA ALA A 365 -49.85 -18.81 -9.62
C ALA A 365 -49.19 -18.85 -11.00
N ALA A 366 -48.01 -18.24 -11.10
CA ALA A 366 -47.24 -18.15 -12.33
C ALA A 366 -45.76 -18.41 -12.05
N TRP A 367 -45.08 -19.03 -13.00
CA TRP A 367 -43.63 -19.20 -12.97
C TRP A 367 -43.07 -19.08 -14.39
N ALA A 368 -41.81 -18.69 -14.48
CA ALA A 368 -41.06 -18.64 -15.73
C ALA A 368 -39.67 -19.24 -15.54
N PHE A 369 -39.20 -19.94 -16.57
CA PHE A 369 -37.83 -20.42 -16.68
C PHE A 369 -37.37 -20.18 -18.12
N THR A 370 -36.46 -19.24 -18.30
CA THR A 370 -36.04 -18.72 -19.59
C THR A 370 -34.52 -18.74 -19.65
N PRO A 371 -33.90 -19.90 -19.94
CA PRO A 371 -32.48 -19.97 -20.25
C PRO A 371 -32.24 -19.33 -21.63
N SER A 372 -31.14 -18.61 -21.78
CA SER A 372 -30.72 -18.05 -23.04
C SER A 372 -29.23 -18.33 -23.29
N ILE A 373 -28.89 -18.60 -24.54
CA ILE A 373 -27.51 -18.83 -24.98
C ILE A 373 -27.20 -17.81 -26.06
N ASN A 374 -26.19 -16.98 -25.83
CA ASN A 374 -25.73 -15.98 -26.78
C ASN A 374 -24.30 -16.31 -27.23
N ILE A 375 -24.09 -16.41 -28.55
CA ILE A 375 -22.77 -16.66 -29.14
C ILE A 375 -22.48 -15.53 -30.12
N PRO A 376 -21.50 -14.65 -29.84
CA PRO A 376 -21.17 -13.57 -30.75
C PRO A 376 -20.46 -14.10 -31.99
N ILE A 377 -21.09 -13.96 -33.16
CA ILE A 377 -20.50 -14.36 -34.46
C ILE A 377 -19.70 -13.20 -35.08
N PHE A 378 -20.22 -11.97 -35.01
CA PHE A 378 -19.58 -10.78 -35.56
C PHE A 378 -19.80 -9.58 -34.64
N GLN A 379 -18.71 -8.90 -34.24
CA GLN A 379 -18.75 -7.68 -33.44
C GLN A 379 -17.84 -6.57 -34.01
N GLY A 380 -17.57 -6.56 -35.31
CA GLY A 380 -16.71 -5.56 -35.94
C GLY A 380 -15.29 -5.49 -35.34
N GLY A 381 -14.73 -6.65 -34.94
CA GLY A 381 -13.40 -6.72 -34.32
C GLY A 381 -13.33 -6.39 -32.82
N ARG A 382 -14.44 -6.07 -32.15
CA ARG A 382 -14.43 -5.67 -30.72
C ARG A 382 -13.79 -6.71 -29.79
N LEU A 383 -14.12 -7.99 -29.95
CA LEU A 383 -13.58 -9.05 -29.09
C LEU A 383 -12.07 -9.25 -29.28
N VAL A 384 -11.60 -9.17 -30.53
CA VAL A 384 -10.17 -9.25 -30.86
C VAL A 384 -9.43 -8.08 -30.22
N ASN A 385 -9.89 -6.85 -30.41
CA ASN A 385 -9.24 -5.68 -29.82
C ASN A 385 -9.27 -5.68 -28.29
N ASN A 386 -10.31 -6.23 -27.65
CA ASN A 386 -10.34 -6.38 -26.19
C ASN A 386 -9.34 -7.43 -25.69
N LEU A 387 -9.11 -8.50 -26.45
CA LEU A 387 -8.07 -9.48 -26.16
C LEU A 387 -6.68 -8.86 -26.35
N ASP A 388 -6.45 -8.17 -27.45
CA ASP A 388 -5.19 -7.46 -27.74
C ASP A 388 -4.88 -6.43 -26.63
N LEU A 389 -5.88 -5.70 -26.14
CA LEU A 389 -5.76 -4.80 -25.00
C LEU A 389 -5.35 -5.54 -23.72
N ALA A 390 -5.95 -6.69 -23.42
CA ALA A 390 -5.61 -7.48 -22.25
C ALA A 390 -4.17 -8.04 -22.35
N GLU A 391 -3.76 -8.48 -23.53
CA GLU A 391 -2.39 -8.95 -23.79
C GLU A 391 -1.37 -7.82 -23.69
N ALA A 392 -1.66 -6.63 -24.21
CA ALA A 392 -0.81 -5.44 -24.07
C ALA A 392 -0.65 -5.02 -22.61
N ARG A 393 -1.73 -5.04 -21.81
CA ARG A 393 -1.67 -4.76 -20.35
C ARG A 393 -0.83 -5.78 -19.59
N ARG A 394 -0.83 -7.05 -20.02
CA ARG A 394 0.08 -8.07 -19.46
C ARG A 394 1.53 -7.74 -19.77
N VAL A 395 1.85 -7.36 -21.01
CA VAL A 395 3.21 -6.94 -21.39
C VAL A 395 3.66 -5.73 -20.56
N GLU A 396 2.80 -4.72 -20.40
CA GLU A 396 3.06 -3.58 -19.51
C GLU A 396 3.33 -4.03 -18.07
N SER A 397 2.52 -4.95 -17.54
CA SER A 397 2.66 -5.43 -16.17
C SER A 397 3.95 -6.23 -15.95
N VAL A 398 4.40 -7.03 -16.94
CA VAL A 398 5.70 -7.71 -16.89
C VAL A 398 6.83 -6.70 -16.83
N ALA A 399 6.81 -5.69 -17.71
CA ALA A 399 7.84 -4.65 -17.73
C ALA A 399 7.86 -3.83 -16.41
N ASN A 400 6.69 -3.54 -15.83
CA ASN A 400 6.59 -2.85 -14.54
C ASN A 400 7.13 -3.71 -13.38
N TYR A 401 6.85 -5.02 -13.37
CA TYR A 401 7.40 -5.95 -12.40
C TYR A 401 8.94 -6.03 -12.49
N GLU A 402 9.47 -6.23 -13.70
CA GLU A 402 10.91 -6.25 -13.98
C GLU A 402 11.60 -4.94 -13.57
N LYS A 403 11.00 -3.79 -13.91
CA LYS A 403 11.49 -2.47 -13.51
C LYS A 403 11.49 -2.28 -12.00
N THR A 404 10.47 -2.78 -11.31
CA THR A 404 10.38 -2.70 -9.83
C THR A 404 11.49 -3.52 -9.18
N ILE A 405 11.79 -4.72 -9.70
CA ILE A 405 12.92 -5.54 -9.25
C ILE A 405 14.25 -4.80 -9.46
N GLN A 406 14.47 -4.24 -10.66
CA GLN A 406 15.70 -3.50 -10.96
C GLN A 406 15.87 -2.25 -10.07
N GLY A 407 14.77 -1.54 -9.82
CA GLY A 407 14.74 -0.41 -8.89
C GLY A 407 15.12 -0.86 -7.48
N ALA A 408 14.51 -1.93 -6.98
CA ALA A 408 14.79 -2.45 -5.66
C ALA A 408 16.24 -2.94 -5.50
N PHE A 409 16.80 -3.58 -6.52
CA PHE A 409 18.19 -4.00 -6.53
C PHE A 409 19.14 -2.79 -6.46
N ARG A 410 18.84 -1.73 -7.23
CA ARG A 410 19.59 -0.47 -7.18
C ARG A 410 19.52 0.18 -5.80
N ASP A 411 18.34 0.27 -5.20
CA ASP A 411 18.15 0.88 -3.89
C ASP A 411 19.03 0.21 -2.82
N VAL A 412 19.14 -1.13 -2.83
CA VAL A 412 20.01 -1.87 -1.90
C VAL A 412 21.49 -1.62 -2.22
N ALA A 413 21.88 -1.68 -3.49
CA ALA A 413 23.27 -1.46 -3.90
C ALA A 413 23.75 -0.05 -3.52
N ASP A 414 22.94 0.98 -3.77
CA ASP A 414 23.22 2.37 -3.41
C ASP A 414 23.34 2.54 -1.90
N ALA A 415 22.43 1.93 -1.12
CA ALA A 415 22.48 2.00 0.34
C ALA A 415 23.70 1.29 0.95
N LEU A 416 24.11 0.14 0.40
CA LEU A 416 25.33 -0.57 0.82
C LEU A 416 26.59 0.23 0.49
N SER A 417 26.67 0.77 -0.72
CA SER A 417 27.78 1.62 -1.16
C SER A 417 27.89 2.88 -0.29
N ALA A 418 26.77 3.59 -0.09
CA ALA A 418 26.71 4.78 0.74
C ALA A 418 27.15 4.48 2.18
N ARG A 419 26.64 3.40 2.79
CA ARG A 419 27.03 2.99 4.15
C ARG A 419 28.54 2.79 4.26
N HIS A 420 29.19 2.16 3.29
CA HIS A 420 30.63 1.94 3.35
C HIS A 420 31.45 3.21 3.17
N TRP A 421 31.23 3.93 2.07
CA TRP A 421 32.05 5.09 1.74
C TRP A 421 31.83 6.24 2.73
N LEU A 422 30.60 6.42 3.22
CA LEU A 422 30.32 7.40 4.27
C LEU A 422 30.98 7.02 5.60
N ALA A 423 31.04 5.73 5.95
CA ALA A 423 31.76 5.30 7.15
C ALA A 423 33.26 5.63 7.06
N GLN A 424 33.90 5.35 5.92
CA GLN A 424 35.29 5.76 5.69
C GLN A 424 35.47 7.28 5.76
N GLN A 425 34.54 8.04 5.15
CA GLN A 425 34.59 9.50 5.15
C GLN A 425 34.44 10.08 6.56
N VAL A 426 33.58 9.52 7.41
CA VAL A 426 33.46 9.91 8.82
C VAL A 426 34.79 9.72 9.54
N THR A 427 35.46 8.58 9.40
CA THR A 427 36.77 8.32 10.03
C THR A 427 37.82 9.33 9.60
N ILE A 428 37.88 9.65 8.30
CA ILE A 428 38.83 10.64 7.75
C ILE A 428 38.53 12.04 8.30
N LEU A 429 37.25 12.43 8.34
CA LEU A 429 36.83 13.74 8.83
C LEU A 429 37.06 13.89 10.33
N GLN A 430 36.89 12.83 11.12
CA GLN A 430 37.21 12.83 12.56
C GLN A 430 38.70 13.06 12.80
N ALA A 431 39.58 12.32 12.10
CA ALA A 431 41.02 12.55 12.19
C ALA A 431 41.43 13.97 11.74
N THR A 432 40.73 14.50 10.72
CA THR A 432 40.94 15.88 10.24
C THR A 432 40.48 16.91 11.27
N GLN A 433 39.36 16.66 11.94
CA GLN A 433 38.82 17.50 13.01
C GLN A 433 39.79 17.57 14.19
N ASP A 434 40.35 16.44 14.63
CA ASP A 434 41.35 16.39 15.71
C ASP A 434 42.60 17.21 15.35
N ALA A 435 43.09 17.09 14.11
CA ALA A 435 44.23 17.86 13.63
C ALA A 435 43.95 19.36 13.56
N GLN A 436 42.77 19.77 13.10
CA GLN A 436 42.36 21.18 13.08
C GLN A 436 42.13 21.73 14.49
N ALA A 437 41.64 20.92 15.41
CA ALA A 437 41.46 21.30 16.81
C ALA A 437 42.81 21.61 17.47
N GLU A 438 43.82 20.75 17.26
CA GLU A 438 45.17 21.01 17.77
C GLU A 438 45.81 22.22 17.07
N ARG A 439 45.62 22.39 15.75
CA ARG A 439 46.08 23.60 15.04
C ARG A 439 45.48 24.87 15.64
N ALA A 440 44.17 24.89 15.90
CA ALA A 440 43.50 26.03 16.52
C ALA A 440 44.05 26.31 17.94
N ARG A 441 44.32 25.26 18.72
CA ARG A 441 44.93 25.37 20.06
C ARG A 441 46.34 25.98 19.99
N LEU A 442 47.19 25.49 19.10
CA LEU A 442 48.57 25.96 18.93
C LEU A 442 48.63 27.38 18.37
N ALA A 443 47.79 27.72 17.38
CA ALA A 443 47.68 29.08 16.85
C ALA A 443 47.29 30.06 17.97
N LYS A 444 46.29 29.70 18.78
CA LYS A 444 45.86 30.49 19.93
C LYS A 444 46.99 30.70 20.95
N LEU A 445 47.72 29.63 21.30
CA LEU A 445 48.85 29.71 22.22
C LEU A 445 49.96 30.65 21.72
N ARG A 446 50.32 30.56 20.43
CA ARG A 446 51.33 31.45 19.82
C ARG A 446 50.88 32.90 19.82
N TYR A 447 49.62 33.17 19.52
CA TYR A 447 49.06 34.52 19.58
C TYR A 447 49.05 35.07 21.02
N ASP A 448 48.60 34.27 21.99
CA ASP A 448 48.54 34.68 23.40
C ASP A 448 49.95 35.00 23.97
N HIS A 449 51.01 34.43 23.38
CA HIS A 449 52.41 34.75 23.66
C HIS A 449 53.08 35.75 22.69
N GLY A 450 52.33 36.36 21.76
CA GLY A 450 52.83 37.39 20.84
C GLY A 450 53.71 36.89 19.68
N ALA A 451 53.74 35.58 19.43
CA ALA A 451 54.57 34.93 18.42
C ALA A 451 53.85 34.65 17.07
N ALA A 452 52.61 35.12 16.91
CA ALA A 452 51.80 34.99 15.71
C ALA A 452 50.76 36.12 15.61
N ALA A 453 50.31 36.44 14.40
CA ALA A 453 49.22 37.38 14.17
C ALA A 453 47.86 36.74 14.54
N PHE A 454 46.87 37.55 14.92
CA PHE A 454 45.55 37.02 15.27
C PHE A 454 44.83 36.37 14.09
N LEU A 455 45.12 36.81 12.86
CA LEU A 455 44.58 36.23 11.64
C LEU A 455 44.83 34.71 11.56
N GLU A 456 45.99 34.23 12.04
CA GLU A 456 46.28 32.78 12.09
C GLU A 456 45.32 32.02 13.01
N VAL A 457 44.92 32.63 14.14
CA VAL A 457 43.93 32.06 15.06
C VAL A 457 42.55 32.06 14.40
N LEU A 458 42.20 33.16 13.73
CA LEU A 458 40.91 33.30 13.06
C LEU A 458 40.74 32.26 11.94
N ASP A 459 41.77 32.08 11.11
CA ASP A 459 41.83 31.08 10.04
C ASP A 459 41.76 29.66 10.60
N ALA A 460 42.56 29.32 11.62
CA ALA A 460 42.52 27.99 12.23
C ALA A 460 41.14 27.66 12.83
N GLN A 461 40.49 28.63 13.49
CA GLN A 461 39.13 28.47 14.02
C GLN A 461 38.08 28.37 12.91
N ARG A 462 38.24 29.09 11.79
CA ARG A 462 37.32 28.99 10.64
C ARG A 462 37.41 27.61 9.99
N ASP A 463 38.63 27.14 9.77
CA ASP A 463 38.89 25.82 9.18
C ASP A 463 38.38 24.71 10.10
N LEU A 464 38.57 24.82 11.43
CA LEU A 464 38.00 23.89 12.40
C LEU A 464 36.47 23.85 12.31
N LEU A 465 35.78 25.00 12.38
CA LEU A 465 34.32 25.05 12.29
C LEU A 465 33.80 24.42 10.99
N ALA A 466 34.46 24.68 9.86
CA ALA A 466 34.08 24.09 8.58
C ALA A 466 34.15 22.55 8.62
N ILE A 467 35.20 21.99 9.20
CA ILE A 467 35.36 20.54 9.35
C ILE A 467 34.35 19.97 10.36
N GLU A 468 34.12 20.63 11.50
CA GLU A 468 33.10 20.18 12.48
C GLU A 468 31.70 20.10 11.83
N GLN A 469 31.30 21.12 11.08
CA GLN A 469 30.03 21.14 10.35
C GLN A 469 29.95 20.01 9.32
N GLN A 470 31.03 19.77 8.58
CA GLN A 470 31.11 18.68 7.59
C GLN A 470 31.03 17.30 8.26
N THR A 471 31.72 17.10 9.39
CA THR A 471 31.67 15.84 10.14
C THR A 471 30.25 15.52 10.59
N VAL A 472 29.51 16.51 11.11
CA VAL A 472 28.10 16.31 11.53
C VAL A 472 27.21 15.92 10.34
N GLN A 473 27.34 16.62 9.21
CA GLN A 473 26.57 16.32 7.99
C GLN A 473 26.87 14.91 7.47
N THR A 474 28.15 14.52 7.39
CA THR A 474 28.54 13.19 6.91
C THR A 474 28.09 12.08 7.86
N ARG A 475 28.14 12.30 9.19
CA ARG A 475 27.56 11.35 10.16
C ARG A 475 26.06 11.17 9.97
N ARG A 476 25.30 12.26 9.82
CA ARG A 476 23.86 12.17 9.49
C ARG A 476 23.63 11.42 8.19
N ALA A 477 24.45 11.65 7.16
CA ALA A 477 24.34 10.94 5.88
C ALA A 477 24.58 9.42 6.06
N LEU A 478 25.58 9.02 6.86
CA LEU A 478 25.83 7.61 7.18
C LEU A 478 24.63 6.97 7.89
N LEU A 479 24.07 7.64 8.89
CA LEU A 479 22.86 7.16 9.58
C LEU A 479 21.67 7.05 8.61
N SER A 480 21.50 8.02 7.72
CA SER A 480 20.47 7.98 6.68
C SER A 480 20.65 6.80 5.72
N ALA A 481 21.89 6.44 5.36
CA ALA A 481 22.18 5.26 4.53
C ALA A 481 21.80 3.95 5.23
N ARG A 482 21.97 3.86 6.57
CA ARG A 482 21.49 2.72 7.36
C ARG A 482 19.96 2.61 7.34
N VAL A 483 19.24 3.72 7.51
CA VAL A 483 17.76 3.74 7.38
C VAL A 483 17.32 3.32 5.98
N SER A 484 17.96 3.85 4.94
CA SER A 484 17.66 3.48 3.55
C SER A 484 17.88 1.99 3.30
N LEU A 485 18.97 1.41 3.83
CA LEU A 485 19.24 -0.03 3.74
C LEU A 485 18.14 -0.86 4.41
N TYR A 486 17.68 -0.47 5.60
CA TYR A 486 16.56 -1.15 6.28
C TYR A 486 15.32 -1.19 5.39
N SER A 487 14.93 -0.05 4.80
CA SER A 487 13.77 -0.02 3.91
C SER A 487 13.98 -0.75 2.58
N ALA A 488 15.17 -0.67 1.99
CA ALA A 488 15.48 -1.29 0.72
C ALA A 488 15.45 -2.83 0.82
N LEU A 489 15.74 -3.38 2.00
CA LEU A 489 15.63 -4.81 2.31
C LEU A 489 14.22 -5.24 2.76
N GLY A 490 13.22 -4.35 2.70
CA GLY A 490 11.85 -4.65 3.11
C GLY A 490 11.65 -4.68 4.63
N GLY A 491 12.42 -3.89 5.40
CA GLY A 491 12.45 -3.87 6.85
C GLY A 491 11.08 -4.04 7.55
N GLY A 492 10.95 -5.09 8.36
CA GLY A 492 9.75 -5.36 9.17
C GLY A 492 8.48 -5.69 8.38
N SER A 493 8.53 -5.81 7.05
CA SER A 493 7.35 -5.98 6.20
C SER A 493 6.56 -7.26 6.46
N ARG A 494 7.23 -8.34 6.88
CA ARG A 494 6.59 -9.63 7.21
C ARG A 494 5.85 -9.59 8.54
N LEU A 495 6.18 -8.63 9.41
CA LEU A 495 5.54 -8.45 10.71
C LEU A 495 4.33 -7.50 10.63
N MET A 496 4.19 -6.75 9.54
CA MET A 496 3.04 -5.89 9.32
C MET A 496 1.80 -6.76 9.11
N PRO A 497 0.76 -6.64 9.96
CA PRO A 497 -0.43 -7.46 9.83
C PRO A 497 -1.14 -7.15 8.50
N ALA A 498 -1.72 -8.17 7.88
CA ALA A 498 -2.63 -7.96 6.75
C ALA A 498 -3.84 -7.12 7.22
N ALA A 499 -4.38 -6.29 6.33
CA ALA A 499 -5.50 -5.40 6.65
C ALA A 499 -6.71 -6.11 7.32
N ASP A 500 -6.98 -7.35 6.89
CA ASP A 500 -8.09 -8.18 7.37
C ASP A 500 -7.74 -9.13 8.53
N ALA A 501 -6.48 -9.15 9.00
CA ALA A 501 -6.06 -10.05 10.09
C ALA A 501 -6.71 -9.65 11.44
N PRO A 502 -6.89 -10.59 12.39
CA PRO A 502 -7.30 -10.26 13.75
C PRO A 502 -6.35 -9.23 14.38
N GLY A 503 -6.89 -8.09 14.83
CA GLY A 503 -6.08 -6.95 15.31
C GLY A 503 -5.63 -5.98 14.23
N GLY A 504 -5.89 -6.26 12.95
CA GLY A 504 -5.72 -5.32 11.85
C GLY A 504 -6.75 -4.17 11.91
N PRO A 505 -6.46 -3.03 11.25
CA PRO A 505 -7.29 -1.82 11.31
C PRO A 505 -8.72 -2.02 10.78
N PHE A 506 -8.98 -3.10 10.05
CA PHE A 506 -10.30 -3.45 9.51
C PHE A 506 -10.83 -4.82 9.96
N ALA A 507 -10.31 -5.37 11.07
CA ALA A 507 -10.83 -6.62 11.64
C ALA A 507 -12.35 -6.54 11.84
N ARG A 508 -13.13 -7.35 11.09
CA ARG A 508 -14.59 -7.21 11.05
C ARG A 508 -15.30 -7.98 12.17
N THR A 509 -16.34 -7.35 12.70
CA THR A 509 -17.62 -8.00 13.03
C THR A 509 -18.55 -7.88 11.80
N PRO A 510 -19.26 -8.95 11.38
CA PRO A 510 -20.13 -8.89 10.20
C PRO A 510 -21.29 -7.91 10.42
N ARG A 511 -21.42 -6.91 9.54
CA ARG A 511 -22.55 -5.98 9.51
C ARG A 511 -23.72 -6.60 8.76
N VAL A 512 -24.75 -7.04 9.47
CA VAL A 512 -26.06 -7.34 8.88
C VAL A 512 -26.84 -6.02 8.83
N ILE A 513 -26.95 -5.43 7.65
CA ILE A 513 -27.83 -4.28 7.43
C ILE A 513 -29.22 -4.86 7.14
N VAL A 514 -30.09 -4.84 8.13
CA VAL A 514 -31.52 -5.12 7.93
C VAL A 514 -32.16 -3.83 7.40
N PRO A 515 -32.81 -3.83 6.23
CA PRO A 515 -33.53 -2.65 5.76
C PRO A 515 -34.63 -2.30 6.77
N SER A 516 -34.57 -1.09 7.32
CA SER A 516 -35.60 -0.59 8.23
C SER A 516 -36.86 -0.26 7.43
N THR A 517 -37.95 -0.97 7.71
CA THR A 517 -39.29 -0.64 7.23
C THR A 517 -39.80 0.58 8.01
N GLN A 518 -39.40 1.79 7.63
CA GLN A 518 -40.11 2.97 8.09
C GLN A 518 -41.50 2.96 7.45
N SER A 519 -42.51 2.71 8.28
CA SER A 519 -43.92 2.77 7.93
C SER A 519 -44.29 4.20 7.52
N VAL A 520 -44.54 4.41 6.23
CA VAL A 520 -45.22 5.60 5.74
C VAL A 520 -46.68 5.51 6.21
N THR A 521 -46.97 6.05 7.40
CA THR A 521 -48.34 6.31 7.85
C THR A 521 -48.78 7.64 7.25
N GLY A 522 -49.29 7.59 6.03
CA GLY A 522 -49.97 8.72 5.40
C GLY A 522 -51.34 8.92 6.06
N THR A 523 -51.45 9.95 6.89
CA THR A 523 -52.72 10.48 7.40
C THR A 523 -53.57 10.96 6.23
N ALA A 524 -54.79 10.43 6.12
CA ALA A 524 -55.81 10.90 5.20
C ALA A 524 -56.21 12.34 5.57
N ALA A 525 -55.89 13.30 4.70
CA ALA A 525 -56.39 14.66 4.77
C ALA A 525 -57.69 14.75 3.96
N THR A 526 -58.81 14.93 4.67
CA THR A 526 -60.14 15.22 4.16
C THR A 526 -60.15 16.58 3.45
N ALA A 527 -60.54 16.62 2.17
CA ALA A 527 -60.79 17.87 1.44
C ALA A 527 -62.21 18.40 1.75
N PRO A 528 -62.43 19.71 2.00
CA PRO A 528 -63.76 20.27 2.08
C PRO A 528 -64.28 20.63 0.69
N ALA A 529 -65.57 20.33 0.48
CA ALA A 529 -66.36 20.76 -0.67
C ALA A 529 -66.45 22.30 -0.72
N GLN A 530 -66.22 22.89 -1.89
CA GLN A 530 -66.68 24.23 -2.20
C GLN A 530 -67.82 24.16 -3.21
N ALA A 531 -68.93 24.78 -2.81
CA ALA A 531 -70.16 24.91 -3.54
C ALA A 531 -70.08 26.00 -4.60
N VAL A 532 -70.88 25.77 -5.63
CA VAL A 532 -71.27 26.62 -6.76
C VAL A 532 -71.61 28.05 -6.35
N GLN A 533 -71.02 29.03 -7.05
CA GLN A 533 -71.72 30.15 -7.69
C GLN A 533 -71.07 30.47 -9.03
#